data_AF-A0A7G2JXT5-F1
#
_entry.id   AF-A0A7G2JXT5-F1
#
_cell.length_a   1.000
_cell.length_b   1.000
_cell.length_c   1.000
_cell.angle_alpha   90.00
_cell.angle_beta   90.00
_cell.angle_gamma   90.00
#
_symmetry.space_group_name_H-M   'P 1'
#
loop_
_entity.id
_entity.type
_entity.pdbx_description
1 polymer ?
#
loop_
_entity_poly.entity_id
_entity_poly.type
_entity_poly.pdbx_seq_one_letter_code
_entity_poly.pdbx_strand_id
1 'polypeptide(L)' 'MDIGIDLLAILFCVGFVPSFIDAIAGGGGLITIPALLMTGMPPAMALGTNK' A
#
# COMPACT_ATOMS: atom_id res chain seq x y z
N MET A 1 26.77 10.56 -12.11
CA MET A 1 25.93 10.47 -10.91
C MET A 1 26.24 9.12 -10.31
N ASP A 2 27.25 9.05 -9.45
CA ASP A 2 27.68 7.81 -8.84
C ASP A 2 26.66 7.40 -7.76
N ILE A 3 26.12 6.19 -7.90
CA ILE A 3 25.20 5.63 -6.91
C ILE A 3 26.06 5.13 -5.76
N GLY A 4 26.29 6.02 -4.79
CA GLY A 4 26.99 5.71 -3.55
C GLY A 4 26.13 4.85 -2.61
N ILE A 5 26.80 4.14 -1.71
CA ILE A 5 26.14 3.31 -0.70
C ILE A 5 25.21 4.15 0.20
N ASP A 6 25.57 5.40 0.48
CA ASP A 6 24.77 6.33 1.26
C ASP A 6 23.43 6.63 0.58
N LEU A 7 23.45 6.86 -0.75
CA LEU A 7 22.24 7.11 -1.54
C LEU A 7 21.35 5.87 -1.58
N LEU A 8 21.95 4.68 -1.70
CA LEU A 8 21.23 3.41 -1.70
C LEU A 8 20.56 3.15 -0.34
N ALA A 9 21.23 3.44 0.76
CA ALA A 9 20.67 3.33 2.11
C ALA A 9 19.50 4.30 2.33
N ILE A 10 19.63 5.54 1.86
CA ILE A 10 18.54 6.53 1.93
C ILE A 10 17.33 6.06 1.10
N LEU A 11 17.54 5.61 -0.14
CA LEU A 11 16.47 5.11 -0.99
C LEU A 11 15.79 3.87 -0.39
N PHE A 12 16.56 2.95 0.21
CA PHE A 12 16.01 1.79 0.90
C PHE A 12 15.11 2.22 2.07
N CYS A 13 15.57 3.13 2.93
CA CYS A 13 14.77 3.62 4.05
C CYS A 13 13.49 4.35 3.59
N VAL A 14 13.59 5.19 2.56
CA VAL A 14 12.46 5.94 2.00
C VAL A 14 11.48 5.03 1.24
N GLY A 15 11.92 3.92 0.65
CA GLY A 15 11.03 2.93 0.06
C GLY A 15 10.38 2.04 1.11
N PHE A 16 11.15 1.60 2.11
CA PHE A 16 10.73 0.61 3.09
C PHE A 16 9.77 1.17 4.14
N VAL A 17 10.10 2.30 4.78
CA VAL A 17 9.32 2.82 5.91
C VAL A 17 7.89 3.22 5.48
N PRO A 18 7.68 3.97 4.39
CA PRO A 18 6.35 4.32 3.92
C PRO A 18 5.58 3.09 3.43
N SER A 19 6.22 2.15 2.73
CA SER A 19 5.57 0.91 2.27
C SER A 19 5.16 0.00 3.42
N PHE A 20 5.93 -0.01 4.51
CA PHE A 20 5.59 -0.74 5.73
C PHE A 20 4.39 -0.11 6.44
N ILE A 21 4.36 1.22 6.53
CA ILE A 21 3.22 1.95 7.08
C ILE A 21 1.98 1.75 6.21
N ASP A 22 2.12 1.82 4.89
CA ASP A 22 1.05 1.56 3.93
C ASP A 22 0.53 0.12 4.03
N ALA A 23 1.42 -0.87 4.19
CA ALA A 23 1.03 -2.26 4.41
C ALA A 23 0.26 -2.46 5.73
N ILE A 24 0.65 -1.78 6.82
CA ILE A 24 -0.04 -1.84 8.12
C ILE A 24 -1.38 -1.10 8.08
N ALA A 25 -1.40 0.10 7.48
CA ALA A 25 -2.63 0.84 7.25
C ALA A 25 -3.57 0.00 6.38
N GLY A 26 -3.03 -0.78 5.45
CA GLY A 26 -3.77 -1.70 4.60
C GLY A 26 -3.80 -1.20 3.18
N GLY A 27 -2.64 -1.20 2.52
CA GLY A 27 -2.41 -0.64 1.18
C GLY A 27 -3.37 -1.15 0.10
N GLY A 28 -4.02 -2.31 0.32
CA GLY A 28 -5.18 -2.75 -0.44
C GLY A 28 -6.52 -2.55 0.27
N GLY A 29 -6.63 -2.86 1.57
CA GLY A 29 -7.90 -2.84 2.29
C GLY A 29 -8.49 -1.45 2.53
N LEU A 30 -7.67 -0.48 2.94
CA LEU A 30 -8.15 0.86 3.23
C LEU A 30 -8.50 1.67 1.98
N ILE A 31 -7.91 1.37 0.83
CA ILE A 31 -8.17 2.10 -0.42
C ILE A 31 -9.14 1.33 -1.31
N THR A 32 -8.89 0.03 -1.53
CA THR A 32 -9.69 -0.77 -2.47
C THR A 32 -11.07 -1.12 -1.91
N ILE A 33 -11.23 -1.35 -0.59
CA ILE A 33 -12.57 -1.61 -0.02
C ILE A 33 -13.49 -0.41 -0.20
N PRO A 34 -13.14 0.83 0.21
CA PRO A 34 -14.01 1.98 -0.05
C PRO A 34 -14.21 2.23 -1.54
N ALA A 35 -13.19 2.04 -2.39
CA ALA A 35 -13.36 2.15 -3.84
C ALA A 35 -14.37 1.14 -4.41
N LEU A 36 -14.34 -0.12 -3.97
CA LEU A 36 -15.30 -1.14 -4.36
C LEU A 36 -16.70 -0.87 -3.78
N LEU A 37 -16.79 -0.41 -2.54
CA LEU A 37 -18.06 -0.01 -1.93
C LEU A 37 -18.70 1.18 -2.66
N MET A 38 -17.90 2.13 -3.16
CA MET A 38 -18.38 3.25 -3.99
C MET A 38 -18.98 2.79 -5.32
N THR A 39 -18.66 1.58 -5.81
CA THR A 39 -19.32 0.99 -6.99
C THR A 39 -20.71 0.40 -6.70
N GLY A 40 -21.14 0.40 -5.43
CA GLY A 40 -22.39 -0.23 -4.97
C GLY A 40 -22.26 -1.73 -4.69
N MET A 41 -21.04 -2.27 -4.67
CA MET A 41 -20.79 -3.68 -4.40
C MET A 41 -21.10 -4.02 -2.94
N PRO A 42 -21.76 -5.17 -2.65
CA PRO A 42 -22.03 -5.59 -1.28
C PRO A 42 -20.74 -5.78 -0.45
N PRO A 43 -20.71 -5.42 0.85
CA PRO A 43 -19.49 -5.44 1.66
C PRO A 43 -18.79 -6.81 1.74
N ALA A 44 -19.57 -7.90 1.78
CA ALA A 44 -19.03 -9.26 1.79
C ALA A 44 -18.27 -9.61 0.50
N MET A 45 -18.73 -9.08 -0.65
CA MET A 45 -18.09 -9.28 -1.94
C MET A 45 -16.84 -8.41 -2.06
N ALA A 46 -16.91 -7.14 -1.64
CA ALA A 46 -15.77 -6.23 -1.62
C ALA A 46 -14.60 -6.73 -0.73
N LEU A 47 -14.93 -7.25 0.47
CA LEU A 47 -13.95 -7.87 1.38
C LEU A 47 -13.41 -9.21 0.83
N GLY A 48 -14.20 -9.92 0.03
CA GLY A 48 -13.80 -11.16 -0.63
C GLY A 48 -12.83 -10.94 -1.80
N THR A 49 -12.94 -9.82 -2.51
CA THR A 49 -12.07 -9.45 -3.65
C THR A 49 -10.74 -8.81 -3.26
N ASN A 50 -10.50 -8.54 -1.96
CA ASN A 50 -9.31 -7.84 -1.45
C ASN A 50 -8.28 -8.76 -0.77
N LYS A 51 -8.31 -10.06 -1.04
CA LYS A 51 -7.29 -11.01 -0.58
C LYS A 51 -6.55 -11.59 -1.78
#